data_AF-A0A9D5IHL7-F1
#
_entry.id   AF-A0A9D5IHL7-F1
#
_cell.length_a   1.000
_cell.length_b   1.000
_cell.length_c   1.000
_cell.angle_alpha   90.00
_cell.angle_beta   90.00
_cell.angle_gamma   90.00
#
_symmetry.space_group_name_H-M   'P 1'
#
loop_
_entity.id
_entity.type
_entity.pdbx_description
1 polymer ?
#
loop_
_entity_poly.entity_id
_entity_poly.type
_entity_poly.pdbx_seq_one_letter_code
_entity_poly.pdbx_strand_id
1 'polypeptide(L)'
;MIQTPRKSVTRFFIPLIDVLILLFCIFLLMPFVSGPDTPEPGPNPKDKTPEETLPDDINLLQKMLKEERMKVSRMEKEKFAKLTDRLAVRVLEIDPTNGTLFYYDPAREDVKTDADAERLIRKQKDAANMGGGVKDVFFLILYPRRIPGRPLSAFPTGAQEDQMKRWFKDVPFGFDIPALSP
;
A
#
# COMPACT_ATOMS: atom_id res chain seq x y z
N MET A 1 -22.56 55.70 21.73
CA MET A 1 -22.95 55.35 20.35
C MET A 1 -23.03 53.84 20.24
N ILE A 2 -24.24 53.28 20.20
CA ILE A 2 -24.45 51.84 20.05
C ILE A 2 -24.28 51.53 18.55
N GLN A 3 -23.25 50.76 18.20
CA GLN A 3 -23.05 50.31 16.82
C GLN A 3 -24.06 49.21 16.47
N THR A 4 -24.82 49.41 15.40
CA THR A 4 -25.70 48.40 14.83
C THR A 4 -24.90 47.34 14.05
N PRO A 5 -25.24 46.04 14.16
CA PRO A 5 -24.51 44.99 13.47
C PRO A 5 -24.76 45.05 11.95
N ARG A 6 -23.67 45.00 11.18
CA ARG A 6 -23.69 44.92 9.71
C ARG A 6 -24.44 43.65 9.28
N LYS A 7 -25.59 43.81 8.62
CA LYS A 7 -26.35 42.71 8.01
C LYS A 7 -25.49 42.09 6.91
N SER A 8 -25.16 40.81 7.07
CA SER A 8 -24.37 40.03 6.13
C SER A 8 -25.11 39.81 4.81
N VAL A 9 -24.42 40.05 3.69
CA VAL A 9 -24.85 39.84 2.30
C VAL A 9 -24.84 38.33 1.96
N THR A 10 -25.24 37.47 2.90
CA THR A 10 -25.22 36.01 2.73
C THR A 10 -26.61 35.43 2.43
N ARG A 11 -27.68 36.20 2.62
CA ARG A 11 -29.06 35.70 2.47
C ARG A 11 -29.51 35.52 1.02
N PHE A 12 -28.87 36.19 0.06
CA PHE A 12 -29.20 36.08 -1.37
C PHE A 12 -28.36 35.06 -2.14
N PHE A 13 -27.16 34.72 -1.67
CA PHE A 13 -26.26 33.79 -2.37
C PHE A 13 -26.58 32.31 -2.12
N ILE A 14 -27.07 31.98 -0.92
CA ILE A 14 -27.49 30.61 -0.57
C ILE A 14 -28.55 30.06 -1.55
N PRO A 15 -29.66 30.77 -1.86
CA PRO A 15 -30.66 30.24 -2.79
C PRO A 15 -30.17 30.18 -4.25
N LEU A 16 -29.25 31.06 -4.67
CA LEU A 16 -28.72 31.03 -6.03
C LEU A 16 -27.79 29.83 -6.25
N ILE A 17 -26.96 29.51 -5.26
CA ILE A 17 -26.10 28.31 -5.26
C ILE A 17 -26.97 27.05 -5.30
N ASP A 18 -28.05 27.01 -4.52
CA ASP A 18 -28.96 25.86 -4.49
C ASP A 18 -29.64 25.61 -5.85
N VAL A 19 -30.11 26.66 -6.53
CA VAL A 19 -30.69 26.54 -7.87
C VAL A 19 -29.66 26.08 -8.91
N LEU A 20 -28.42 26.58 -8.84
CA LEU A 20 -27.35 26.14 -9.73
C LEU A 20 -26.98 24.66 -9.50
N ILE A 21 -26.94 24.22 -8.24
CA ILE A 21 -26.68 22.82 -7.88
C ILE A 21 -27.84 21.93 -8.33
N LEU A 22 -29.10 22.34 -8.16
CA LEU A 22 -30.26 21.58 -8.63
C LEU A 22 -30.27 21.40 -10.15
N LEU A 23 -29.98 22.46 -10.91
CA LEU A 23 -29.85 22.37 -12.37
C LEU A 23 -28.71 21.43 -12.77
N PHE A 24 -27.57 21.50 -12.08
CA PHE A 24 -26.44 20.62 -12.31
C PHE A 24 -26.77 19.16 -11.99
N CYS A 25 -27.45 18.89 -10.88
CA CYS A 25 -27.91 17.55 -10.50
C CYS A 25 -28.89 16.96 -11.51
N ILE A 26 -29.84 17.73 -12.04
CA ILE A 26 -30.76 17.27 -13.09
C ILE A 26 -30.01 16.93 -14.38
N PHE A 27 -29.06 17.76 -14.81
CA PHE A 27 -28.24 17.47 -16.00
C PHE A 27 -27.36 16.23 -15.84
N LEU A 28 -26.82 15.98 -14.65
CA LEU A 28 -26.09 14.75 -14.34
C LEU A 28 -26.99 13.51 -14.28
N LEU A 29 -28.27 13.66 -13.93
CA LEU A 29 -29.25 12.58 -13.89
C LEU A 29 -29.89 12.26 -15.25
N MET A 30 -29.91 13.20 -16.20
CA MET A 30 -30.46 12.99 -17.55
C MET A 30 -29.85 11.77 -18.28
N PRO A 31 -28.52 11.52 -18.28
CA PRO A 31 -27.96 10.31 -18.89
C PRO A 31 -28.27 9.01 -18.11
N PHE A 32 -28.82 9.09 -16.89
CA PHE A 32 -29.20 7.92 -16.09
C PHE A 32 -30.70 7.56 -16.18
N VAL A 33 -31.56 8.48 -16.64
CA VAL A 33 -33.02 8.27 -16.70
C VAL A 33 -33.54 8.00 -18.13
N SER A 34 -32.75 8.30 -19.16
CA SER A 34 -33.01 7.81 -20.53
C SER A 34 -32.55 6.36 -20.68
N GLY A 35 -33.28 5.43 -20.07
CA GLY A 35 -33.20 4.02 -20.43
C GLY A 35 -33.59 3.82 -21.90
N PRO A 36 -32.97 2.89 -22.64
CA PRO A 36 -33.36 2.61 -24.02
C PRO A 36 -34.82 2.13 -24.08
N ASP A 37 -35.57 2.65 -25.05
CA ASP A 37 -36.95 2.26 -25.33
C ASP A 37 -37.06 0.73 -25.47
N THR A 38 -37.91 0.12 -24.64
CA THR A 38 -38.28 -1.30 -24.73
C THR A 38 -39.58 -1.43 -25.51
N PRO A 39 -39.61 -2.06 -26.70
CA PRO A 39 -40.83 -2.62 -27.27
C PRO A 39 -40.87 -4.15 -27.10
N GLU A 40 -41.85 -4.65 -26.34
CA GLU A 40 -42.32 -6.05 -26.40
C GLU A 40 -43.41 -6.21 -27.50
N PRO A 41 -43.86 -7.43 -27.90
CA PRO A 41 -43.13 -8.68 -28.19
C PRO A 41 -43.59 -9.42 -29.50
N GLY A 42 -42.65 -10.16 -30.14
CA GLY A 42 -42.85 -11.41 -30.93
C GLY A 42 -43.15 -11.33 -32.45
N PRO A 43 -42.97 -12.42 -33.26
CA PRO A 43 -42.27 -13.71 -33.05
C PRO A 43 -41.21 -14.09 -34.15
N ASN A 44 -40.19 -14.88 -33.76
CA ASN A 44 -39.35 -15.90 -34.46
C ASN A 44 -39.17 -15.92 -36.02
N PRO A 45 -38.13 -16.60 -36.56
CA PRO A 45 -36.75 -16.85 -36.12
C PRO A 45 -35.72 -16.58 -37.27
N LYS A 46 -34.42 -16.66 -36.96
CA LYS A 46 -33.23 -16.51 -37.84
C LYS A 46 -32.68 -15.09 -37.89
N ASP A 47 -31.71 -14.81 -37.03
CA ASP A 47 -30.52 -14.12 -37.51
C ASP A 47 -29.29 -14.60 -36.75
N LYS A 48 -28.26 -14.93 -37.52
CA LYS A 48 -26.94 -15.32 -37.03
C LYS A 48 -26.38 -14.11 -36.28
N THR A 49 -26.20 -14.23 -34.98
CA THR A 49 -25.34 -13.32 -34.22
C THR A 49 -23.97 -13.28 -34.91
N PRO A 50 -23.50 -12.14 -35.44
CA PRO A 50 -22.08 -11.98 -35.67
C PRO A 50 -21.46 -11.99 -34.28
N GLU A 51 -20.60 -12.96 -33.99
CA GLU A 51 -19.65 -12.83 -32.89
C GLU A 51 -18.90 -11.50 -33.13
N GLU A 52 -19.22 -10.47 -32.34
CA GLU A 52 -18.40 -9.28 -32.23
C GLU A 52 -17.06 -9.76 -31.68
N THR A 53 -16.14 -10.04 -32.60
CA THR A 53 -14.74 -10.24 -32.31
C THR A 53 -14.29 -9.01 -31.53
N LEU A 54 -14.02 -9.20 -30.24
CA LEU A 54 -13.39 -8.20 -29.38
C LEU A 54 -12.30 -7.47 -30.20
N PRO A 55 -12.28 -6.13 -30.23
CA PRO A 55 -11.31 -5.38 -31.02
C PRO A 55 -9.93 -5.97 -30.78
N ASP A 56 -9.22 -6.36 -31.84
CA ASP A 56 -7.91 -7.03 -31.75
C ASP A 56 -6.95 -6.33 -30.78
N ASP A 57 -7.13 -5.01 -30.61
CA ASP A 57 -6.47 -4.16 -29.63
C ASP A 57 -6.60 -4.62 -28.17
N ILE A 58 -7.76 -5.13 -27.71
CA ILE A 58 -7.92 -5.57 -26.32
C ILE A 58 -7.09 -6.84 -26.05
N ASN A 59 -7.13 -7.80 -26.98
CA ASN A 59 -6.36 -9.03 -26.88
C ASN A 59 -4.85 -8.74 -26.98
N LEU A 60 -4.46 -7.81 -27.86
CA LEU A 60 -3.10 -7.33 -28.00
C LEU A 60 -2.61 -6.63 -26.73
N LEU A 61 -3.42 -5.72 -26.17
CA LEU A 61 -3.12 -5.01 -24.93
C LEU A 61 -2.98 -5.97 -23.74
N GLN A 62 -3.87 -6.96 -23.61
CA GLN A 62 -3.77 -7.98 -22.55
C GLN A 62 -2.48 -8.81 -22.69
N LYS A 63 -2.10 -9.16 -23.91
CA LYS A 63 -0.84 -9.88 -24.19
C LYS A 63 0.37 -9.03 -23.83
N MET A 64 0.39 -7.76 -24.22
CA MET A 64 1.46 -6.81 -23.86
C MET A 64 1.56 -6.62 -22.34
N LEU A 65 0.43 -6.47 -21.64
CA LEU A 65 0.39 -6.33 -20.19
C LEU A 65 0.98 -7.57 -19.48
N LYS A 66 0.65 -8.76 -20.00
CA LYS A 66 1.19 -10.03 -19.48
C LYS A 66 2.70 -10.14 -19.71
N GLU A 67 3.18 -9.78 -20.89
CA GLU A 67 4.60 -9.78 -21.22
C GLU A 67 5.39 -8.78 -20.37
N GLU A 68 4.90 -7.55 -20.21
CA GLU A 68 5.53 -6.55 -19.36
C GLU A 68 5.52 -6.95 -17.89
N ARG A 69 4.43 -7.52 -17.37
CA ARG A 69 4.40 -8.07 -16.00
C ARG A 69 5.43 -9.19 -15.81
N MET A 70 5.61 -10.06 -16.81
CA MET A 70 6.63 -11.11 -16.74
C MET A 70 8.05 -10.52 -16.78
N LYS A 71 8.30 -9.51 -17.63
CA LYS A 71 9.59 -8.82 -17.66
C LYS A 71 9.91 -8.14 -16.33
N VAL A 72 8.94 -7.43 -15.74
CA VAL A 72 9.07 -6.80 -14.41
C VAL A 72 9.39 -7.86 -13.37
N SER A 73 8.61 -8.94 -13.30
CA SER A 73 8.86 -10.02 -12.34
C SER A 73 10.23 -10.68 -12.52
N ARG A 74 10.71 -10.84 -13.76
CA ARG A 74 12.05 -11.37 -14.03
C ARG A 74 13.14 -10.41 -13.57
N MET A 75 13.01 -9.13 -13.90
CA MET A 75 13.96 -8.09 -13.48
C MET A 75 14.00 -7.94 -11.95
N GLU A 76 12.85 -8.02 -11.28
CA GLU A 76 12.77 -8.01 -9.82
C GLU A 76 13.51 -9.20 -9.23
N LYS A 77 13.28 -10.42 -9.74
CA LYS A 77 13.99 -11.63 -9.30
C LYS A 77 15.50 -11.54 -9.52
N GLU A 78 15.94 -11.05 -10.67
CA GLU A 78 17.37 -10.87 -10.97
C GLU A 78 18.03 -9.81 -10.07
N LYS A 79 17.33 -8.69 -9.81
CA LYS A 79 17.80 -7.68 -8.85
C LYS A 79 17.86 -8.25 -7.44
N PHE A 80 16.84 -9.01 -7.03
CA PHE A 80 16.77 -9.62 -5.72
C PHE A 80 17.91 -10.63 -5.51
N ALA A 81 18.17 -11.48 -6.50
CA ALA A 81 19.27 -12.46 -6.46
C ALA A 81 20.64 -11.79 -6.32
N LYS A 82 20.90 -10.71 -7.08
CA LYS A 82 22.15 -9.93 -6.99
C LYS A 82 22.32 -9.21 -5.65
N LEU A 83 21.22 -8.76 -5.04
CA LEU A 83 21.22 -8.17 -3.71
C LEU A 83 21.51 -9.23 -2.64
N THR A 84 20.87 -10.39 -2.69
CA THR A 84 21.07 -11.47 -1.71
C THR A 84 22.46 -12.09 -1.72
N ASP A 85 23.17 -12.04 -2.85
CA ASP A 85 24.53 -12.58 -2.95
C ASP A 85 25.57 -11.70 -2.21
N ARG A 86 25.29 -10.39 -2.10
CA ARG A 86 26.13 -9.41 -1.39
C ARG A 86 25.59 -9.03 0.00
N LEU A 87 24.32 -9.27 0.28
CA LEU A 87 23.65 -8.85 1.50
C LEU A 87 23.23 -10.03 2.37
N ALA A 88 23.67 -10.02 3.62
CA ALA A 88 23.10 -10.86 4.67
C ALA A 88 21.85 -10.17 5.22
N VAL A 89 20.67 -10.57 4.73
CA VAL A 89 19.39 -10.04 5.23
C VAL A 89 19.09 -10.63 6.62
N ARG A 90 18.74 -9.76 7.56
CA ARG A 90 18.32 -10.10 8.92
C ARG A 90 16.95 -9.52 9.18
N VAL A 91 16.02 -10.39 9.54
CA VAL A 91 14.61 -10.02 9.73
C VAL A 91 14.36 -9.80 11.21
N LEU A 92 13.89 -8.61 11.58
CA LEU A 92 13.43 -8.28 12.92
C LEU A 92 11.93 -8.06 12.88
N GLU A 93 11.27 -8.37 13.98
CA GLU A 93 9.83 -8.27 14.09
C GLU A 93 9.47 -7.33 15.24
N ILE A 94 8.37 -6.60 15.06
CA ILE A 94 7.82 -5.75 16.09
C ILE A 94 6.70 -6.51 16.80
N ASP A 95 6.76 -6.58 18.12
CA ASP A 95 5.71 -7.24 18.91
C ASP A 95 4.38 -6.47 18.79
N PRO A 96 3.28 -7.12 18.40
CA PRO A 96 1.99 -6.48 18.23
C PRO A 96 1.40 -5.92 19.53
N THR A 97 1.90 -6.35 20.69
CA THR A 97 1.33 -6.07 22.02
C THR A 97 1.98 -4.85 22.68
N ASN A 98 3.27 -4.64 22.45
CA ASN A 98 4.03 -3.60 23.13
C ASN A 98 4.98 -2.81 22.19
N GLY A 99 5.10 -3.18 20.92
CA GLY A 99 5.98 -2.52 19.96
C GLY A 99 7.48 -2.79 20.17
N THR A 100 7.84 -3.77 21.01
CA THR A 100 9.25 -4.14 21.23
C THR A 100 9.78 -4.82 19.99
N LEU A 101 10.94 -4.37 19.54
CA LEU A 101 11.67 -5.01 18.45
C LEU A 101 12.31 -6.29 18.98
N PHE A 102 12.13 -7.41 18.28
CA PHE A 102 12.78 -8.65 18.63
C PHE A 102 13.37 -9.34 17.41
N TYR A 103 14.36 -10.17 17.66
CA TYR A 103 15.05 -10.97 16.66
C TYR A 103 15.03 -12.45 17.08
N TYR A 104 14.88 -13.36 16.12
CA TYR A 104 14.85 -14.81 16.37
C TYR A 104 16.11 -15.47 15.81
N ASP A 105 17.05 -15.86 16.68
CA ASP A 105 18.27 -16.60 16.31
C ASP A 105 19.05 -17.15 17.52
N PRO A 106 18.95 -18.44 17.88
CA PRO A 106 17.84 -19.39 17.71
C PRO A 106 16.70 -19.18 18.72
N ALA A 107 16.90 -18.27 19.70
CA ALA A 107 15.92 -17.86 20.68
C ALA A 107 15.49 -16.40 20.43
N ARG A 108 14.37 -15.98 21.02
CA ARG A 108 13.89 -14.60 20.97
C ARG A 108 14.82 -13.69 21.77
N GLU A 109 15.46 -12.75 21.10
CA GLU A 109 16.24 -11.67 21.71
C GLU A 109 15.46 -10.35 21.55
N ASP A 110 14.99 -9.80 22.67
CA ASP A 110 14.31 -8.50 22.68
C ASP A 110 15.34 -7.36 22.65
N VAL A 111 15.11 -6.37 21.80
CA VAL A 111 15.91 -5.14 21.69
C VAL A 111 15.12 -4.00 22.34
N LYS A 112 15.54 -3.61 23.55
CA LYS A 112 14.85 -2.57 24.34
C LYS A 112 15.66 -1.29 24.48
N THR A 113 16.98 -1.39 24.39
CA THR A 113 17.91 -0.28 24.62
C THR A 113 18.87 -0.09 23.46
N ASP A 114 19.48 1.09 23.38
CA ASP A 114 20.52 1.43 22.41
C ASP A 114 21.69 0.42 22.46
N ALA A 115 22.09 0.02 23.67
CA ALA A 115 23.14 -0.96 23.89
C ALA A 115 22.78 -2.36 23.37
N ASP A 116 21.50 -2.75 23.46
CA ASP A 116 21.03 -4.02 22.89
C ASP A 116 21.06 -3.99 21.37
N ALA A 117 20.64 -2.87 20.78
CA ALA A 117 20.65 -2.70 19.33
C ALA A 117 22.09 -2.71 18.77
N GLU A 118 23.01 -1.99 19.41
CA GLU A 118 24.43 -2.01 19.02
C GLU A 118 25.04 -3.41 19.14
N ARG A 119 24.74 -4.14 20.22
CA ARG A 119 25.21 -5.51 20.42
C ARG A 119 24.69 -6.45 19.34
N LEU A 120 23.40 -6.34 19.01
CA LEU A 120 22.78 -7.11 17.92
C LEU A 120 23.44 -6.80 16.57
N ILE A 121 23.63 -5.51 16.26
CA ILE A 121 24.26 -5.08 15.01
C ILE A 121 25.67 -5.64 14.87
N ARG A 122 26.50 -5.53 15.92
CA ARG A 122 27.88 -6.06 15.91
C ARG A 122 27.89 -7.57 15.73
N LYS A 123 27.10 -8.30 16.54
CA LYS A 123 26.97 -9.76 16.47
C LYS A 123 26.61 -10.22 15.05
N GLN A 124 25.66 -9.54 14.40
CA GLN A 124 25.22 -9.90 13.06
C GLN A 124 26.24 -9.54 11.97
N LYS A 125 26.95 -8.41 12.10
CA LYS A 125 28.06 -8.06 11.20
C LYS A 125 29.18 -9.08 11.28
N ASP A 126 29.57 -9.48 12.49
CA ASP A 126 30.63 -10.47 12.70
C ASP A 126 30.23 -11.83 12.13
N ALA A 127 28.99 -12.27 12.38
CA ALA A 127 28.45 -13.52 11.82
C ALA A 127 28.41 -13.51 10.28
N ALA A 128 28.05 -12.38 9.65
CA ALA A 128 28.04 -12.25 8.20
C ALA A 128 29.45 -12.33 7.60
N ASN A 129 30.43 -11.70 8.24
CA ASN A 129 31.82 -11.71 7.81
C ASN A 129 32.49 -13.09 7.95
N MET A 130 32.12 -13.90 8.94
CA MET A 130 32.64 -15.26 9.11
C MET A 130 32.14 -16.24 8.03
N GLY A 131 31.06 -15.91 7.32
CA GLY A 131 30.42 -16.77 6.31
C GLY A 131 31.14 -16.88 4.96
N GLY A 132 32.42 -16.49 4.86
CA GLY A 132 33.25 -16.70 3.67
C GLY A 132 33.15 -15.63 2.58
N GLY A 133 32.53 -14.49 2.85
CA GLY A 133 32.50 -13.33 1.95
C GLY A 133 32.14 -12.04 2.69
N VAL A 134 32.62 -10.90 2.21
CA VAL A 134 32.23 -9.58 2.72
C VAL A 134 30.78 -9.34 2.35
N LYS A 135 29.88 -9.75 3.25
CA LYS A 135 28.44 -9.54 3.10
C LYS A 135 28.01 -8.38 3.97
N ASP A 136 27.45 -7.36 3.35
CA ASP A 136 26.84 -6.25 4.08
C ASP A 136 25.57 -6.76 4.77
N VAL A 137 25.35 -6.38 6.03
CA VAL A 137 24.14 -6.78 6.76
C VAL A 137 23.02 -5.78 6.45
N PHE A 138 21.87 -6.28 6.01
CA PHE A 138 20.66 -5.49 5.82
C PHE A 138 19.59 -5.91 6.84
N PHE A 139 19.06 -4.97 7.60
CA PHE A 139 18.03 -5.22 8.60
C PHE A 139 16.64 -4.91 8.05
N LEU A 140 15.78 -5.92 7.92
CA LEU A 140 14.39 -5.78 7.53
C LEU A 140 13.51 -5.82 8.78
N ILE A 141 12.86 -4.70 9.12
CA ILE A 141 12.00 -4.56 10.29
C ILE A 141 10.54 -4.74 9.86
N LEU A 142 9.90 -5.80 10.36
CA LEU A 142 8.53 -6.15 10.01
C LEU A 142 7.54 -5.49 10.97
N TYR A 143 6.57 -4.76 10.41
CA TYR A 143 5.43 -4.28 11.18
C TYR A 143 4.52 -5.46 11.56
N PRO A 144 3.77 -5.33 12.67
CA PRO A 144 2.84 -6.36 13.06
C PRO A 144 1.78 -6.59 11.97
N ARG A 145 1.68 -7.84 11.50
CA ARG A 145 0.75 -8.19 10.42
C ARG A 145 -0.68 -8.27 10.92
N ARG A 146 -1.63 -7.94 10.04
CA ARG A 146 -3.06 -8.15 10.31
C ARG A 146 -3.34 -9.65 10.38
N ILE A 147 -3.79 -10.12 11.54
CA ILE A 147 -4.21 -11.50 11.73
C ILE A 147 -5.74 -11.50 11.78
N PRO A 148 -6.43 -12.27 10.91
CA PRO A 148 -7.88 -12.41 10.96
C PRO A 148 -8.35 -12.81 12.37
N GLY A 149 -9.36 -12.12 12.89
CA GLY A 149 -9.87 -12.35 14.25
C GLY A 149 -9.07 -11.68 15.37
N ARG A 150 -8.03 -10.89 15.07
CA ARG A 150 -7.36 -10.02 16.05
C ARG A 150 -7.52 -8.53 15.70
N PRO A 151 -7.56 -7.63 16.70
CA PRO A 151 -7.54 -6.20 16.45
C PRO A 151 -6.24 -5.78 15.76
N LEU A 152 -6.32 -4.72 14.96
CA LEU A 152 -5.14 -4.11 14.34
C LEU A 152 -4.17 -3.66 15.44
N SER A 153 -2.89 -3.99 15.30
CA SER A 153 -1.88 -3.52 16.25
C SER A 153 -1.75 -2.00 16.15
N ALA A 154 -1.74 -1.33 17.30
CA ALA A 154 -1.44 0.11 17.40
C ALA A 154 0.08 0.39 17.41
N PHE A 155 0.90 -0.66 17.26
CA PHE A 155 2.35 -0.60 17.34
C PHE A 155 3.00 -0.84 15.97
N PRO A 156 4.21 -0.31 15.73
CA PRO A 156 4.94 0.63 16.59
C PRO A 156 4.25 1.99 16.65
N THR A 157 4.41 2.69 17.77
CA THR A 157 4.07 4.12 17.86
C THR A 157 5.12 4.95 17.11
N GLY A 158 4.79 6.18 16.70
CA GLY A 158 5.76 7.05 16.02
C GLY A 158 7.07 7.26 16.81
N ALA A 159 6.99 7.37 18.14
CA ALA A 159 8.16 7.47 19.00
C ALA A 159 9.04 6.21 18.99
N GLN A 160 8.42 5.03 18.92
CA GLN A 160 9.14 3.76 18.82
C GLN A 160 9.78 3.59 17.44
N GLU A 161 9.08 3.98 16.38
CA GLU A 161 9.63 3.97 15.03
C GLU A 161 10.86 4.89 14.93
N ASP A 162 10.78 6.09 15.49
CA ASP A 162 11.91 7.03 15.54
C ASP A 162 13.07 6.50 16.37
N GLN A 163 12.79 5.82 17.47
CA GLN A 163 13.81 5.17 18.29
C GLN A 163 14.52 4.06 17.49
N MET A 164 13.76 3.21 16.79
CA MET A 164 14.33 2.17 15.92
C MET A 164 15.17 2.79 14.80
N LYS A 165 14.69 3.84 14.13
CA LYS A 165 15.47 4.56 13.11
C LYS A 165 16.80 5.08 13.65
N ARG A 166 16.84 5.56 14.90
CA ARG A 166 18.09 6.01 15.54
C ARG A 166 19.04 4.85 15.81
N TRP A 167 18.53 3.72 16.28
CA TRP A 167 19.34 2.52 16.54
C TRP A 167 20.03 2.00 15.29
N PHE A 168 19.34 2.00 14.15
CA PHE A 168 19.86 1.45 12.90
C PHE A 168 20.44 2.51 11.95
N LYS A 169 20.64 3.77 12.39
CA LYS A 169 21.07 4.88 11.53
C LYS A 169 22.37 4.63 10.74
N ASP A 170 23.28 3.82 11.31
CA ASP A 170 24.60 3.54 10.75
C ASP A 170 24.66 2.21 9.97
N VAL A 171 23.50 1.58 9.73
CA VAL A 171 23.40 0.33 8.98
C VAL A 171 22.26 0.39 7.96
N PRO A 172 22.36 -0.35 6.85
CA PRO A 172 21.23 -0.48 5.93
C PRO A 172 20.03 -1.14 6.63
N PHE A 173 18.88 -0.45 6.65
CA PHE A 173 17.63 -1.00 7.16
C PHE A 173 16.43 -0.59 6.30
N GLY A 174 15.33 -1.34 6.42
CA GLY A 174 14.05 -1.03 5.79
C GLY A 174 12.88 -1.52 6.62
N PHE A 175 11.73 -0.85 6.47
CA PHE A 175 10.49 -1.26 7.11
C PHE A 175 9.58 -1.99 6.11
N ASP A 176 9.11 -3.18 6.48
CA ASP A 176 8.01 -3.87 5.79
C ASP A 176 6.70 -3.44 6.46
N ILE A 177 6.08 -2.40 5.91
CA ILE A 177 4.75 -1.99 6.30
C ILE A 177 3.79 -2.84 5.47
N PRO A 178 3.01 -3.75 6.07
CA PRO A 178 2.03 -4.52 5.34
C PRO A 178 1.06 -3.51 4.72
N ALA A 179 1.17 -3.33 3.41
CA ALA A 179 0.26 -2.48 2.67
C ALA A 179 -1.17 -2.93 3.01
N LEU A 180 -2.07 -1.96 3.15
CA LEU A 180 -3.48 -2.20 2.87
C LEU A 180 -3.51 -2.67 1.41
N SER A 181 -3.36 -3.97 1.15
CA SER A 181 -3.66 -4.52 -0.16
C SER A 181 -5.08 -4.06 -0.50
N PRO A 182 -5.28 -3.38 -1.63
CA PRO A 182 -6.62 -2.99 -2.08
C PRO A 182 -7.51 -4.20 -2.30
#